data_AF-A0A085JBH2-F1
#
_entry.id   AF-A0A085JBH2-F1
#
_cell.length_a   1.000
_cell.length_b   1.000
_cell.length_c   1.000
_cell.angle_alpha   90.00
_cell.angle_beta   90.00
_cell.angle_gamma   90.00
#
_symmetry.space_group_name_H-M   'P 1'
#
loop_
_entity.id
_entity.type
_entity.pdbx_description
1 polymer ?
#
loop_
_entity_poly.entity_id
_entity_poly.type
_entity_poly.pdbx_seq_one_letter_code
_entity_poly.pdbx_strand_id
1 'polypeptide(L)'
;MTLSPLIGVLTAQSRDQAMTRLAVDLPSGFRLKHITAQDVTALMTREHAEHPPLTSRQKLTLWPVNGIIISQQVSRAEYEILSGHVPSLPLTDESDLARPEQRQQFLASVAARAEFDALCDGELTANRLMQFHTCYKYQLLAHSQPLYRQSGPLVAGMSDWPSLEAFALAYRRKLMEILSCPATRENHTNVLMHIQGYFRPHLSGPQRQALAAIIDDYRRGELPLSAPVAELKRYLAMYPHSWLSSQRYLFPSLPSVAEFSLQTEAL
;
A
#
# COMPACT_ATOMS: atom_id res chain seq x y z
N MET A 1 -13.86 -12.82 4.27
CA MET A 1 -12.57 -13.19 4.89
C MET A 1 -11.84 -11.91 5.22
N THR A 2 -11.37 -11.76 6.46
CA THR A 2 -10.48 -10.64 6.84
C THR A 2 -9.13 -10.84 6.19
N LEU A 3 -8.70 -9.87 5.39
CA LEU A 3 -7.35 -9.86 4.85
C LEU A 3 -6.36 -9.62 6.01
N SER A 4 -5.38 -10.49 6.17
CA SER A 4 -4.36 -10.39 7.21
C SER A 4 -2.97 -10.44 6.56
N PRO A 5 -2.38 -9.28 6.25
CA PRO A 5 -1.08 -9.21 5.60
C PRO A 5 -0.03 -9.93 6.41
N LEU A 6 0.83 -10.66 5.71
CA LEU A 6 1.92 -11.39 6.32
C LEU A 6 3.24 -10.71 5.98
N ILE A 7 3.97 -10.26 7.00
CA ILE A 7 5.29 -9.67 6.85
C ILE A 7 6.33 -10.71 7.24
N GLY A 8 7.30 -10.93 6.35
CA GLY A 8 8.48 -11.71 6.64
C GLY A 8 9.45 -10.91 7.52
N VAL A 9 9.89 -11.46 8.65
CA VAL A 9 11.00 -10.89 9.42
C VAL A 9 12.24 -11.70 9.10
N LEU A 10 13.18 -11.04 8.42
CA LEU A 10 14.45 -11.63 8.09
C LEU A 10 15.41 -11.49 9.28
N THR A 11 15.84 -12.62 9.83
CA THR A 11 16.81 -12.66 10.93
C THR A 11 17.89 -13.71 10.67
N ALA A 12 19.09 -13.51 11.19
CA ALA A 12 20.22 -14.45 11.03
C ALA A 12 20.04 -15.74 11.87
N GLN A 13 19.29 -15.70 12.97
CA GLN A 13 18.93 -16.85 13.80
C GLN A 13 17.51 -16.70 14.36
N SER A 14 16.73 -17.78 14.33
CA SER A 14 15.38 -17.82 14.93
C SER A 14 15.45 -17.60 16.43
N ARG A 15 15.15 -16.38 16.90
CA ARG A 15 14.78 -16.13 18.29
C ARG A 15 13.64 -15.13 18.39
N ASP A 16 12.59 -15.56 19.08
CA ASP A 16 11.30 -14.88 19.29
C ASP A 16 11.39 -13.42 19.73
N GLN A 17 12.53 -12.95 20.25
CA GLN A 17 12.69 -11.57 20.74
C GLN A 17 12.54 -10.52 19.64
N ALA A 18 13.13 -10.71 18.45
CA ALA A 18 13.01 -9.72 17.37
C ALA A 18 11.57 -9.63 16.86
N MET A 19 10.93 -10.79 16.65
CA MET A 19 9.51 -10.87 16.26
C MET A 19 8.58 -10.30 17.34
N THR A 20 8.80 -10.60 18.62
CA THR A 20 7.98 -10.10 19.73
C THR A 20 8.09 -8.58 19.83
N ARG A 21 9.31 -8.02 19.73
CA ARG A 21 9.53 -6.57 19.74
C ARG A 21 8.82 -5.89 18.57
N LEU A 22 8.97 -6.41 17.35
CA LEU A 22 8.35 -5.83 16.15
C LEU A 22 6.83 -5.97 16.14
N ALA A 23 6.28 -7.04 16.72
CA ALA A 23 4.85 -7.26 16.79
C ALA A 23 4.11 -6.16 17.58
N VAL A 24 4.77 -5.53 18.55
CA VAL A 24 4.19 -4.43 19.35
C VAL A 24 3.88 -3.20 18.51
N ASP A 25 4.69 -2.93 17.47
CA ASP A 25 4.60 -1.74 16.64
C ASP A 25 3.68 -1.90 15.42
N LEU A 26 3.09 -3.10 15.25
CA LEU A 26 2.23 -3.42 14.10
C LEU A 26 0.74 -3.31 14.44
N PRO A 27 -0.09 -2.81 13.51
CA PRO A 27 -1.54 -2.84 13.68
C PRO A 27 -2.07 -4.28 13.82
N SER A 28 -3.15 -4.46 14.58
CA SER A 28 -3.71 -5.76 15.00
C SER A 28 -4.16 -6.73 13.89
N GLY A 29 -4.12 -6.32 12.62
CA GLY A 29 -4.39 -7.18 11.45
C GLY A 29 -3.15 -7.76 10.76
N PHE A 30 -1.96 -7.24 11.05
CA PHE A 30 -0.71 -7.69 10.45
C PHE A 30 -0.14 -8.87 11.22
N ARG A 31 0.42 -9.83 10.49
CA ARG A 31 1.11 -10.99 11.06
C ARG A 31 2.58 -10.96 10.68
N LEU A 32 3.40 -11.54 11.55
CA LEU A 32 4.82 -11.76 11.30
C LEU A 32 5.08 -13.23 11.06
N LYS A 33 6.00 -13.52 10.14
CA LYS A 33 6.57 -14.85 9.92
C LYS A 33 8.08 -14.73 9.80
N HIS A 34 8.81 -15.61 10.46
CA HIS A 34 10.25 -15.71 10.27
C HIS A 34 10.58 -16.19 8.84
N ILE A 35 11.55 -15.54 8.20
CA ILE A 35 12.14 -15.96 6.92
C ILE A 35 13.66 -15.85 7.01
N THR A 36 14.38 -16.70 6.27
CA THR A 36 15.85 -16.69 6.23
C THR A 36 16.38 -16.08 4.94
N ALA A 37 17.65 -15.70 4.92
CA ALA A 37 18.31 -15.23 3.69
C ALA A 37 18.34 -16.33 2.62
N GLN A 38 18.43 -17.59 3.03
CA GLN A 38 18.36 -18.76 2.15
C GLN A 38 16.97 -18.91 1.51
N ASP A 39 15.89 -18.71 2.28
CA ASP A 39 14.51 -18.74 1.75
C ASP A 39 14.32 -17.67 0.67
N VAL A 40 14.77 -16.45 0.96
CA VAL A 40 14.65 -15.33 0.02
C VAL A 40 15.48 -15.59 -1.23
N THR A 41 16.73 -16.05 -1.07
CA THR A 41 17.61 -16.39 -2.21
C THR A 41 16.99 -17.49 -3.07
N ALA A 42 16.44 -18.54 -2.47
CA ALA A 42 15.79 -19.63 -3.20
C ALA A 42 14.55 -19.14 -4.00
N LEU A 43 13.72 -18.27 -3.40
CA LEU A 43 12.57 -17.66 -4.08
C LEU A 43 13.02 -16.77 -5.24
N MET A 44 14.05 -15.97 -5.03
CA MET A 44 14.66 -15.11 -6.04
C MET A 44 15.19 -15.89 -7.24
N THR A 45 15.97 -16.94 -6.98
CA THR A 45 16.48 -17.84 -8.02
C THR A 45 15.34 -18.49 -8.78
N ARG A 46 14.28 -18.92 -8.08
CA ARG A 46 13.10 -19.53 -8.71
C ARG A 46 12.30 -18.54 -9.57
N GLU A 47 12.21 -17.27 -9.18
CA GLU A 47 11.51 -16.24 -9.96
C GLU A 47 12.19 -15.96 -11.30
N HIS A 48 13.53 -15.99 -11.32
CA HIS A 48 14.39 -15.69 -12.46
C HIS A 48 14.81 -16.94 -13.26
N ALA A 49 14.41 -18.13 -12.82
CA ALA A 49 14.74 -19.37 -13.51
C ALA A 49 14.21 -19.35 -14.96
N GLU A 50 15.11 -19.54 -15.92
CA GLU A 50 14.77 -19.53 -17.35
C GLU A 50 14.13 -20.86 -17.80
N HIS A 51 14.43 -21.97 -17.10
CA HIS A 51 14.03 -23.32 -17.53
C HIS A 51 13.57 -24.24 -16.38
N PRO A 52 12.30 -24.70 -16.37
CA PRO A 52 11.16 -24.11 -17.09
C PRO A 52 10.80 -22.73 -16.49
N PRO A 53 10.41 -21.73 -17.31
CA PRO A 53 10.06 -20.41 -16.79
C PRO A 53 8.73 -20.47 -16.05
N LEU A 54 8.62 -19.71 -14.94
CA LEU A 54 7.36 -19.59 -14.24
C LEU A 54 6.32 -18.83 -15.08
N THR A 55 5.09 -19.33 -15.10
CA THR A 55 3.92 -18.61 -15.62
C THR A 55 3.64 -17.35 -14.81
N SER A 56 2.90 -16.41 -15.39
CA SER A 56 2.47 -15.18 -14.68
C SER A 56 1.72 -15.51 -13.39
N ARG A 57 0.84 -16.54 -13.41
CA ARG A 57 0.12 -17.00 -12.21
C ARG A 57 1.07 -17.48 -11.12
N GLN A 58 2.05 -18.32 -11.47
CA GLN A 58 3.03 -18.81 -10.50
C GLN A 58 3.88 -17.69 -9.91
N LYS A 59 4.23 -16.67 -10.70
CA LYS A 59 4.93 -15.46 -10.22
C LYS A 59 4.05 -14.60 -9.31
N LEU A 60 2.76 -14.52 -9.58
CA LEU A 60 1.82 -13.80 -8.71
C LEU A 60 1.75 -14.44 -7.32
N THR A 61 1.81 -15.77 -7.21
CA THR A 61 1.70 -16.50 -5.94
C THR A 61 3.04 -16.99 -5.37
N LEU A 62 4.18 -16.58 -5.93
CA LEU A 62 5.49 -17.12 -5.58
C LEU A 62 5.91 -16.76 -4.14
N TRP A 63 5.70 -15.51 -3.77
CA TRP A 63 6.14 -14.96 -2.49
C TRP A 63 5.12 -15.28 -1.39
N PRO A 64 5.53 -15.93 -0.29
CA PRO A 64 4.61 -16.33 0.77
C PRO A 64 4.30 -15.20 1.77
N VAL A 65 4.82 -13.99 1.52
CA VAL A 65 4.69 -12.80 2.38
C VAL A 65 4.41 -11.58 1.49
N ASN A 66 3.80 -10.55 2.06
CA ASN A 66 3.43 -9.31 1.37
C ASN A 66 4.44 -8.17 1.59
N GLY A 67 5.45 -8.36 2.44
CA GLY A 67 6.55 -7.44 2.71
C GLY A 67 7.62 -8.09 3.57
N ILE A 68 8.80 -7.48 3.66
CA ILE A 68 9.92 -7.95 4.48
C ILE A 68 10.45 -6.83 5.37
N ILE A 69 10.67 -7.15 6.64
CA ILE A 69 11.47 -6.36 7.58
C ILE A 69 12.83 -7.05 7.73
N ILE A 70 13.91 -6.33 7.46
CA ILE A 70 15.27 -6.77 7.71
C ILE A 70 15.65 -6.40 9.14
N SER A 71 15.96 -7.40 9.96
CA SER A 71 16.44 -7.16 11.32
C SER A 71 17.86 -6.60 11.33
N GLN A 72 18.20 -5.80 12.34
CA GLN A 72 19.55 -5.24 12.53
C GLN A 72 20.65 -6.31 12.69
N GLN A 73 20.28 -7.56 12.95
CA GLN A 73 21.20 -8.68 13.09
C GLN A 73 21.64 -9.29 11.75
N VAL A 74 21.07 -8.85 10.63
CA VAL A 74 21.44 -9.29 9.28
C VAL A 74 22.71 -8.55 8.83
N SER A 75 23.64 -9.25 8.18
CA SER A 75 24.88 -8.63 7.71
C SER A 75 24.60 -7.65 6.56
N ARG A 76 25.48 -6.65 6.38
CA ARG A 76 25.36 -5.67 5.29
C ARG A 76 25.41 -6.32 3.90
N ALA A 77 26.20 -7.38 3.73
CA ALA A 77 26.27 -8.12 2.46
C ALA A 77 24.93 -8.80 2.13
N GLU A 78 24.28 -9.42 3.12
CA GLU A 78 22.94 -9.98 2.95
C GLU A 78 21.92 -8.88 2.62
N TYR A 79 21.96 -7.76 3.34
CA TYR A 79 21.09 -6.60 3.07
C TYR A 79 21.19 -6.11 1.60
N GLU A 80 22.40 -5.99 1.07
CA GLU A 80 22.64 -5.50 -0.29
C GLU A 80 22.15 -6.50 -1.36
N ILE A 81 22.36 -7.80 -1.15
CA ILE A 81 21.82 -8.86 -2.03
C ILE A 81 20.28 -8.76 -2.08
N LEU A 82 19.63 -8.58 -0.93
CA LEU A 82 18.17 -8.54 -0.84
C LEU A 82 17.58 -7.25 -1.42
N SER A 83 18.19 -6.11 -1.10
CA SER A 83 17.71 -4.78 -1.52
C SER A 83 17.91 -4.55 -3.02
N GLY A 84 18.93 -5.15 -3.63
CA GLY A 84 19.19 -5.04 -5.07
C GLY A 84 18.34 -5.96 -5.93
N HIS A 85 17.69 -6.98 -5.36
CA HIS A 85 17.15 -8.07 -6.16
C HIS A 85 15.70 -8.45 -5.89
N VAL A 86 14.98 -8.03 -4.84
CA VAL A 86 13.57 -8.49 -4.66
C VAL A 86 12.59 -7.61 -5.46
N PRO A 87 12.18 -7.97 -6.70
CA PRO A 87 11.28 -7.13 -7.47
C PRO A 87 9.88 -7.13 -6.83
N SER A 88 9.32 -5.94 -6.65
CA SER A 88 7.91 -5.71 -6.26
C SER A 88 7.48 -6.12 -4.85
N LEU A 89 8.40 -6.40 -3.93
CA LEU A 89 8.06 -6.63 -2.53
C LEU A 89 8.44 -5.41 -1.67
N PRO A 90 7.54 -4.87 -0.84
CA PRO A 90 7.88 -3.86 0.15
C PRO A 90 9.00 -4.36 1.08
N LEU A 91 10.08 -3.60 1.18
CA LEU A 91 11.24 -3.91 2.03
C LEU A 91 11.50 -2.72 2.95
N THR A 92 11.82 -3.01 4.21
CA THR A 92 12.26 -2.01 5.18
C THR A 92 13.23 -2.64 6.17
N ASP A 93 13.97 -1.83 6.93
CA ASP A 93 14.73 -2.29 8.08
C ASP A 93 14.13 -1.75 9.39
N GLU A 94 14.58 -2.24 10.53
CA GLU A 94 14.05 -1.81 11.83
C GLU A 94 14.30 -0.33 12.14
N SER A 95 15.36 0.26 11.61
CA SER A 95 15.69 1.68 11.82
C SER A 95 14.70 2.57 11.06
N ASP A 96 14.35 2.17 9.84
CA ASP A 96 13.32 2.80 9.03
C ASP A 96 11.94 2.62 9.65
N LEU A 97 11.62 1.42 10.11
CA LEU A 97 10.35 1.12 10.78
C LEU A 97 10.16 1.90 12.10
N ALA A 98 11.24 2.29 12.77
CA ALA A 98 11.15 3.14 13.95
C ALA A 98 10.67 4.57 13.61
N ARG A 99 10.91 5.03 12.38
CA ARG A 99 10.52 6.37 11.93
C ARG A 99 9.04 6.37 11.46
N PRO A 100 8.16 7.24 12.00
CA PRO A 100 6.73 7.16 11.74
C PRO A 100 6.31 7.22 10.26
N GLU A 101 6.94 8.11 9.47
CA GLU A 101 6.58 8.29 8.06
C GLU A 101 6.97 7.07 7.21
N GLN A 102 8.19 6.54 7.40
CA GLN A 102 8.67 5.33 6.73
C GLN A 102 7.85 4.09 7.15
N ARG A 103 7.52 3.96 8.44
CA ARG A 103 6.64 2.90 8.94
C ARG A 103 5.27 2.96 8.27
N GLN A 104 4.65 4.13 8.22
CA GLN A 104 3.35 4.30 7.59
C GLN A 104 3.39 3.95 6.10
N GLN A 105 4.43 4.38 5.38
CA GLN A 105 4.63 4.02 3.98
C GLN A 105 4.79 2.51 3.80
N PHE A 106 5.65 1.87 4.59
CA PHE A 106 5.86 0.42 4.50
C PHE A 106 4.56 -0.35 4.75
N LEU A 107 3.84 -0.03 5.83
CA LEU A 107 2.57 -0.69 6.16
C LEU A 107 1.50 -0.49 5.08
N ALA A 108 1.39 0.72 4.50
CA ALA A 108 0.47 0.99 3.40
C ALA A 108 0.83 0.18 2.15
N SER A 109 2.13 0.06 1.82
CA SER A 109 2.62 -0.76 0.71
C SER A 109 2.32 -2.24 0.91
N VAL A 110 2.54 -2.76 2.13
CA VAL A 110 2.23 -4.16 2.49
C VAL A 110 0.72 -4.42 2.42
N ALA A 111 -0.10 -3.51 2.93
CA ALA A 111 -1.55 -3.61 2.83
C ALA A 111 -2.02 -3.62 1.36
N ALA A 112 -1.51 -2.69 0.54
CA ALA A 112 -1.81 -2.64 -0.89
C ALA A 112 -1.43 -3.93 -1.62
N ARG A 113 -0.24 -4.47 -1.29
CA ARG A 113 0.22 -5.72 -1.85
C ARG A 113 -0.67 -6.89 -1.45
N ALA A 114 -1.04 -6.98 -0.18
CA ALA A 114 -1.93 -8.03 0.32
C ALA A 114 -3.32 -7.98 -0.35
N GLU A 115 -3.91 -6.79 -0.51
CA GLU A 115 -5.20 -6.63 -1.19
C GLU A 115 -5.11 -7.03 -2.66
N PHE A 116 -4.01 -6.66 -3.33
CA PHE A 116 -3.78 -7.02 -4.71
C PHE A 116 -3.57 -8.53 -4.90
N ASP A 117 -2.78 -9.16 -4.03
CA ASP A 117 -2.53 -10.60 -4.07
C ASP A 117 -3.84 -11.38 -3.81
N ALA A 118 -4.67 -10.95 -2.85
CA ALA A 118 -5.98 -11.56 -2.61
C ALA A 118 -6.96 -11.38 -3.78
N LEU A 119 -6.87 -10.25 -4.50
CA LEU A 119 -7.60 -10.06 -5.76
C LEU A 119 -7.14 -11.04 -6.83
N CYS A 120 -5.83 -11.29 -6.92
CA CYS A 120 -5.25 -12.25 -7.86
C CYS A 120 -5.59 -13.69 -7.47
N ASP A 121 -5.71 -14.02 -6.19
CA ASP A 121 -6.03 -15.39 -5.75
C ASP A 121 -7.43 -15.84 -6.14
N GLY A 122 -8.39 -14.90 -6.21
CA GLY A 122 -9.75 -15.16 -6.68
C GLY A 122 -9.92 -15.13 -8.21
N GLU A 123 -11.17 -15.02 -8.67
CA GLU A 123 -11.47 -14.84 -10.09
C GLU A 123 -11.00 -13.48 -10.59
N LEU A 124 -9.97 -13.48 -11.43
CA LEU A 124 -9.36 -12.28 -11.97
C LEU A 124 -10.17 -11.76 -13.15
N THR A 125 -10.69 -10.54 -13.05
CA THR A 125 -11.41 -9.87 -14.15
C THR A 125 -10.88 -8.46 -14.38
N ALA A 126 -11.02 -7.96 -15.60
CA ALA A 126 -10.62 -6.60 -15.95
C ALA A 126 -11.33 -5.55 -15.08
N ASN A 127 -12.60 -5.77 -14.78
CA ASN A 127 -13.38 -4.88 -13.91
C ASN A 127 -12.82 -4.81 -12.48
N ARG A 128 -12.45 -5.96 -11.89
CA ARG A 128 -11.86 -5.99 -10.54
C ARG A 128 -10.50 -5.29 -10.49
N LEU A 129 -9.67 -5.48 -11.52
CA LEU A 129 -8.38 -4.77 -11.65
C LEU A 129 -8.57 -3.26 -11.78
N MET A 130 -9.54 -2.82 -12.58
CA MET A 130 -9.89 -1.40 -12.73
C MET A 130 -10.43 -0.80 -11.43
N GLN A 131 -11.28 -1.54 -10.72
CA GLN A 131 -11.82 -1.12 -9.42
C GLN A 131 -10.69 -0.96 -8.40
N PHE A 132 -9.77 -1.93 -8.33
CA PHE A 132 -8.58 -1.81 -7.48
C PHE A 132 -7.77 -0.56 -7.82
N HIS A 133 -7.44 -0.34 -9.11
CA HIS A 133 -6.72 0.85 -9.54
C HIS A 133 -7.43 2.15 -9.12
N THR A 134 -8.75 2.19 -9.25
CA THR A 134 -9.59 3.34 -8.89
C THR A 134 -9.57 3.62 -7.39
N CYS A 135 -9.64 2.59 -6.54
CA CYS A 135 -9.59 2.73 -5.08
C CYS A 135 -8.24 3.22 -4.56
N TYR A 136 -7.15 2.96 -5.29
CA TYR A 136 -5.80 3.37 -4.91
C TYR A 136 -5.35 4.70 -5.51
N LYS A 137 -6.15 5.34 -6.38
CA LYS A 137 -5.79 6.57 -7.10
C LYS A 137 -5.12 7.63 -6.20
N TYR A 138 -5.78 8.02 -5.10
CA TYR A 138 -5.23 9.06 -4.23
C TYR A 138 -4.02 8.63 -3.42
N GLN A 139 -3.95 7.35 -3.04
CA GLN A 139 -2.76 6.81 -2.41
C GLN A 139 -1.57 6.93 -3.38
N LEU A 140 -1.73 6.47 -4.62
CA LEU A 140 -0.68 6.51 -5.63
C LEU A 140 -0.27 7.94 -6.00
N LEU A 141 -1.22 8.87 -6.11
CA LEU A 141 -0.93 10.28 -6.33
C LEU A 141 -0.14 10.92 -5.18
N ALA A 142 -0.42 10.51 -3.93
CA ALA A 142 0.33 10.99 -2.77
C ALA A 142 1.82 10.56 -2.81
N HIS A 143 2.10 9.38 -3.35
CA HIS A 143 3.46 8.87 -3.52
C HIS A 143 4.17 9.43 -4.75
N SER A 144 3.54 9.42 -5.92
CA SER A 144 4.14 9.97 -7.14
C SER A 144 3.11 10.29 -8.22
N GLN A 145 2.83 11.57 -8.43
CA GLN A 145 1.96 11.99 -9.55
C GLN A 145 2.54 11.63 -10.93
N PRO A 146 3.84 11.83 -11.22
CA PRO A 146 4.39 11.47 -12.54
C PRO A 146 4.26 9.97 -12.83
N LEU A 147 4.61 9.10 -11.89
CA LEU A 147 4.51 7.65 -12.08
C LEU A 147 3.05 7.18 -12.13
N TYR A 148 2.15 7.80 -11.35
CA TYR A 148 0.72 7.51 -11.47
C TYR A 148 0.19 7.86 -12.86
N ARG A 149 0.57 9.01 -13.46
CA ARG A 149 0.18 9.36 -14.83
C ARG A 149 0.67 8.33 -15.85
N GLN A 150 1.87 7.78 -15.65
CA GLN A 150 2.41 6.70 -16.49
C GLN A 150 1.66 5.37 -16.34
N SER A 151 0.92 5.16 -15.25
CA SER A 151 0.08 3.96 -15.08
C SER A 151 -1.19 4.01 -15.94
N GLY A 152 -1.63 5.20 -16.38
CA GLY A 152 -2.83 5.38 -17.22
C GLY A 152 -2.78 4.58 -18.51
N PRO A 153 -1.75 4.74 -19.37
CA PRO A 153 -1.59 3.94 -20.59
C PRO A 153 -1.52 2.44 -20.32
N LEU A 154 -0.86 2.02 -19.24
CA LEU A 154 -0.79 0.61 -18.85
C LEU A 154 -2.18 0.05 -18.58
N VAL A 155 -2.97 0.73 -17.75
CA VAL A 155 -4.33 0.30 -17.38
C VAL A 155 -5.30 0.39 -18.57
N ALA A 156 -5.16 1.40 -19.43
CA ALA A 156 -5.99 1.55 -20.63
C ALA A 156 -5.75 0.43 -21.65
N GLY A 157 -4.50 -0.02 -21.82
CA GLY A 157 -4.11 -1.11 -22.70
C GLY A 157 -4.28 -2.51 -22.11
N MET A 158 -5.09 -2.69 -21.05
CA MET A 158 -5.23 -3.99 -20.35
C MET A 158 -5.68 -5.12 -21.30
N SER A 159 -6.54 -4.82 -22.28
CA SER A 159 -7.01 -5.79 -23.28
C SER A 159 -5.92 -6.30 -24.22
N ASP A 160 -4.82 -5.56 -24.34
CA ASP A 160 -3.75 -5.85 -25.30
C ASP A 160 -2.72 -6.84 -24.72
N TRP A 161 -2.87 -7.22 -23.45
CA TRP A 161 -1.98 -8.17 -22.78
C TRP A 161 -2.33 -9.61 -23.14
N PRO A 162 -1.33 -10.53 -23.19
CA PRO A 162 -1.57 -11.94 -23.51
C PRO A 162 -2.52 -12.66 -22.55
N SER A 163 -2.62 -12.19 -21.29
CA SER A 163 -3.59 -12.65 -20.30
C SER A 163 -3.74 -11.62 -19.19
N LEU A 164 -4.83 -11.71 -18.41
CA LEU A 164 -5.02 -10.85 -17.24
C LEU A 164 -3.96 -11.08 -16.17
N GLU A 165 -3.43 -12.29 -16.01
CA GLU A 165 -2.35 -12.59 -15.09
C GLU A 165 -1.03 -11.92 -15.54
N ALA A 166 -0.76 -11.90 -16.84
CA ALA A 166 0.39 -11.19 -17.39
C ALA A 166 0.29 -9.68 -17.14
N PHE A 167 -0.88 -9.10 -17.38
CA PHE A 167 -1.18 -7.71 -17.02
C PHE A 167 -1.03 -7.48 -15.51
N ALA A 168 -1.64 -8.31 -14.67
CA ALA A 168 -1.64 -8.15 -13.22
C ALA A 168 -0.21 -8.19 -12.65
N LEU A 169 0.66 -9.07 -13.17
CA LEU A 169 2.06 -9.12 -12.79
C LEU A 169 2.79 -7.82 -13.13
N ALA A 170 2.55 -7.25 -14.33
CA ALA A 170 3.14 -5.98 -14.74
C ALA A 170 2.59 -4.79 -13.93
N TYR A 171 1.28 -4.74 -13.73
CA TYR A 171 0.61 -3.74 -12.92
C TYR A 171 1.10 -3.76 -11.47
N ARG A 172 1.27 -4.94 -10.87
CA ARG A 172 1.82 -5.09 -9.51
C ARG A 172 3.21 -4.48 -9.38
N ARG A 173 4.08 -4.66 -10.37
CA ARG A 173 5.40 -4.02 -10.39
C ARG A 173 5.27 -2.50 -10.39
N LYS A 174 4.43 -1.93 -11.28
CA LYS A 174 4.19 -0.48 -11.34
C LYS A 174 3.56 0.06 -10.05
N LEU A 175 2.63 -0.68 -9.44
CA LEU A 175 2.01 -0.35 -8.17
C LEU A 175 3.07 -0.22 -7.07
N MET A 176 3.95 -1.22 -6.95
CA MET A 176 4.99 -1.26 -5.92
C MET A 176 6.11 -0.24 -6.18
N GLU A 177 6.44 0.02 -7.44
CA GLU A 177 7.33 1.10 -7.85
C GLU A 177 6.80 2.46 -7.36
N ILE A 178 5.51 2.75 -7.59
CA ILE A 178 4.91 4.01 -7.10
C ILE A 178 4.94 4.07 -5.57
N LEU A 179 4.52 3.01 -4.88
CA LEU A 179 4.43 2.99 -3.42
C LEU A 179 5.81 2.96 -2.72
N SER A 180 6.88 2.60 -3.43
CA SER A 180 8.26 2.75 -2.92
C SER A 180 8.73 4.21 -2.89
N CYS A 181 8.11 5.12 -3.65
CA CYS A 181 8.41 6.54 -3.55
C CYS A 181 7.90 7.10 -2.21
N PRO A 182 8.71 7.83 -1.45
CA PRO A 182 8.22 8.54 -0.26
C PRO A 182 7.10 9.51 -0.63
N ALA A 183 5.99 9.44 0.09
CA ALA A 183 4.92 10.42 -0.09
C ALA A 183 5.39 11.78 0.40
N THR A 184 5.16 12.82 -0.40
CA THR A 184 5.60 14.18 -0.08
C THR A 184 4.44 15.00 0.48
N ARG A 185 4.77 15.96 1.34
CA ARG A 185 3.79 16.93 1.86
C ARG A 185 3.06 17.68 0.74
N GLU A 186 3.78 18.02 -0.33
CA GLU A 186 3.21 18.65 -1.53
C GLU A 186 2.17 17.74 -2.20
N ASN A 187 2.51 16.47 -2.47
CA ASN A 187 1.58 15.53 -3.08
C ASN A 187 0.36 15.26 -2.20
N HIS A 188 0.56 15.10 -0.89
CA HIS A 188 -0.54 15.00 0.05
C HIS A 188 -1.44 16.24 0.01
N THR A 189 -0.86 17.44 0.02
CA THR A 189 -1.63 18.69 -0.10
C THR A 189 -2.48 18.70 -1.37
N ASN A 190 -1.90 18.32 -2.52
CA ASN A 190 -2.63 18.22 -3.78
C ASN A 190 -3.80 17.23 -3.70
N VAL A 191 -3.57 16.04 -3.14
CA VAL A 191 -4.62 15.04 -2.91
C VAL A 191 -5.72 15.58 -1.98
N LEU A 192 -5.35 16.20 -0.87
CA LEU A 192 -6.30 16.77 0.10
C LEU A 192 -7.17 17.86 -0.55
N MET A 193 -6.57 18.75 -1.35
CA MET A 193 -7.31 19.77 -2.11
C MET A 193 -8.25 19.15 -3.15
N HIS A 194 -7.84 18.08 -3.83
CA HIS A 194 -8.72 17.35 -4.74
C HIS A 194 -9.92 16.73 -4.00
N ILE A 195 -9.71 16.13 -2.83
CA ILE A 195 -10.79 15.54 -2.02
C ILE A 195 -11.71 16.64 -1.47
N GLN A 196 -11.16 17.77 -1.01
CA GLN A 196 -11.93 18.95 -0.57
C GLN A 196 -12.94 19.40 -1.63
N GLY A 197 -12.59 19.30 -2.92
CA GLY A 197 -13.47 19.66 -4.03
C GLY A 197 -14.83 18.94 -4.03
N TYR A 198 -14.88 17.68 -3.59
CA TYR A 198 -16.12 16.89 -3.51
C TYR A 198 -17.12 17.46 -2.49
N PHE A 199 -16.62 18.09 -1.43
CA PHE A 199 -17.47 18.64 -0.39
C PHE A 199 -17.92 20.08 -0.69
N ARG A 200 -17.35 20.74 -1.70
CA ARG A 200 -17.66 22.13 -2.05
C ARG A 200 -19.17 22.43 -2.19
N PRO A 201 -20.01 21.57 -2.79
CA PRO A 201 -21.46 21.79 -2.87
C PRO A 201 -22.19 21.70 -1.52
N HIS A 202 -21.61 21.03 -0.53
CA HIS A 202 -22.23 20.72 0.76
C HIS A 202 -21.79 21.65 1.90
N LEU A 203 -20.65 22.33 1.74
CA LEU A 203 -20.06 23.18 2.78
C LEU A 203 -20.42 24.64 2.60
N SER A 204 -20.68 25.34 3.71
CA SER A 204 -20.82 26.80 3.75
C SER A 204 -19.48 27.50 3.44
N GLY A 205 -19.53 28.80 3.15
CA GLY A 205 -18.31 29.62 2.95
C GLY A 205 -17.30 29.49 4.10
N PRO A 206 -17.72 29.70 5.36
CA PRO A 206 -16.85 29.51 6.52
C PRO A 206 -16.29 28.08 6.67
N GLN A 207 -17.10 27.04 6.43
CA GLN A 207 -16.64 25.65 6.51
C GLN A 207 -15.57 25.33 5.46
N ARG A 208 -15.74 25.83 4.22
CA ARG A 208 -14.74 25.67 3.16
C ARG A 208 -13.43 26.35 3.51
N GLN A 209 -13.48 27.56 4.09
CA GLN A 209 -12.30 28.29 4.53
C GLN A 209 -11.60 27.57 5.68
N ALA A 210 -12.34 27.05 6.66
CA ALA A 210 -11.77 26.27 7.76
C ALA A 210 -11.04 25.01 7.27
N LEU A 211 -11.66 24.24 6.36
CA LEU A 211 -11.01 23.08 5.76
C LEU A 211 -9.76 23.46 4.95
N ALA A 212 -9.82 24.54 4.17
CA ALA A 212 -8.67 25.04 3.42
C ALA A 212 -7.51 25.45 4.36
N ALA A 213 -7.82 26.10 5.48
CA ALA A 213 -6.83 26.50 6.48
C ALA A 213 -6.14 25.28 7.11
N ILE A 214 -6.90 24.23 7.49
CA ILE A 214 -6.32 23.00 8.04
C ILE A 214 -5.37 22.32 7.03
N ILE A 215 -5.73 22.31 5.74
CA ILE A 215 -4.87 21.78 4.67
C ILE A 215 -3.61 22.65 4.51
N ASP A 216 -3.72 23.97 4.62
CA ASP A 216 -2.59 24.89 4.53
C ASP A 216 -1.64 24.76 5.73
N ASP A 217 -2.17 24.61 6.94
CA ASP A 217 -1.39 24.37 8.15
C ASP A 217 -0.63 23.05 8.06
N TYR A 218 -1.25 21.99 7.51
CA TYR A 218 -0.54 20.76 7.17
C TYR A 218 0.57 21.01 6.13
N ARG A 219 0.27 21.74 5.04
CA ARG A 219 1.24 22.07 3.98
C ARG A 219 2.46 22.84 4.54
N ARG A 220 2.24 23.70 5.54
CA ARG A 220 3.29 24.45 6.25
C ARG A 220 4.01 23.63 7.31
N GLY A 221 3.53 22.42 7.64
CA GLY A 221 4.12 21.53 8.63
C GLY A 221 3.72 21.85 10.07
N GLU A 222 2.65 22.64 10.26
CA GLU A 222 2.15 23.06 11.57
C GLU A 222 1.18 22.05 12.17
N LEU A 223 0.51 21.28 11.30
CA LEU A 223 -0.34 20.16 11.68
C LEU A 223 0.15 18.85 11.05
N PRO A 224 -0.08 17.71 11.73
CA PRO A 224 0.16 16.40 11.13
C PRO A 224 -0.87 16.09 10.04
N LEU A 225 -0.54 15.17 9.13
CA LEU A 225 -1.45 14.72 8.06
C LEU A 225 -2.80 14.20 8.59
N SER A 226 -2.80 13.63 9.80
CA SER A 226 -4.02 13.12 10.45
C SER A 226 -5.10 14.19 10.65
N ALA A 227 -4.73 15.47 10.83
CA ALA A 227 -5.67 16.55 11.05
C ALA A 227 -6.58 16.81 9.82
N PRO A 228 -6.06 17.14 8.62
CA PRO A 228 -6.91 17.29 7.44
C PRO A 228 -7.60 15.98 7.04
N VAL A 229 -6.97 14.82 7.21
CA VAL A 229 -7.61 13.53 6.92
C VAL A 229 -8.82 13.27 7.83
N ALA A 230 -8.71 13.54 9.13
CA ALA A 230 -9.82 13.39 10.07
C ALA A 230 -10.99 14.30 9.71
N GLU A 231 -10.72 15.56 9.34
CA GLU A 231 -11.75 16.51 8.94
C GLU A 231 -12.45 16.08 7.64
N LEU A 232 -11.70 15.59 6.64
CA LEU A 232 -12.29 15.03 5.42
C LEU A 232 -13.13 13.78 5.71
N LYS A 233 -12.70 12.89 6.61
CA LYS A 233 -13.48 11.72 7.04
C LYS A 233 -14.76 12.14 7.76
N ARG A 234 -14.72 13.20 8.58
CA ARG A 234 -15.91 13.77 9.22
C ARG A 234 -16.90 14.30 8.18
N TYR A 235 -16.43 15.03 7.17
CA TYR A 235 -17.28 15.47 6.07
C TYR A 235 -17.85 14.31 5.24
N LEU A 236 -17.06 13.26 5.00
CA LEU A 236 -17.53 12.05 4.33
C LEU A 236 -18.63 11.33 5.11
N ALA A 237 -18.57 11.33 6.44
CA ALA A 237 -19.61 10.74 7.28
C ALA A 237 -20.94 11.52 7.21
N MET A 238 -20.88 12.85 7.12
CA MET A 238 -22.08 13.71 6.99
C MET A 238 -22.62 13.75 5.57
N TYR A 239 -21.73 13.64 4.57
CA TYR A 239 -22.05 13.68 3.14
C TYR A 239 -21.42 12.47 2.44
N PRO A 240 -22.01 11.27 2.59
CA PRO A 240 -21.48 10.05 2.01
C PRO A 240 -21.31 10.16 0.50
N HIS A 241 -20.16 9.71 0.00
CA HIS A 241 -19.85 9.69 -1.43
C HIS A 241 -19.19 8.37 -1.79
N SER A 242 -19.90 7.50 -2.52
CA SER A 242 -19.51 6.10 -2.77
C SER A 242 -18.07 5.95 -3.29
N TRP A 243 -17.68 6.79 -4.26
CA TRP A 243 -16.33 6.77 -4.82
C TRP A 243 -15.24 7.23 -3.84
N LEU A 244 -15.55 8.16 -2.92
CA LEU A 244 -14.58 8.62 -1.91
C LEU A 244 -14.45 7.60 -0.78
N SER A 245 -15.57 6.99 -0.39
CA SER A 245 -15.59 5.91 0.62
C SER A 245 -14.76 4.70 0.19
N SER A 246 -14.57 4.47 -1.12
CA SER A 246 -13.70 3.41 -1.62
C SER A 246 -12.21 3.79 -1.67
N GLN A 247 -11.83 5.05 -1.42
CA GLN A 247 -10.44 5.49 -1.55
C GLN A 247 -9.59 5.03 -0.36
N ARG A 248 -8.58 4.20 -0.64
CA ARG A 248 -7.63 3.70 0.37
C ARG A 248 -6.79 4.81 1.01
N TYR A 249 -6.68 5.97 0.38
CA TYR A 249 -6.00 7.13 0.97
C TYR A 249 -6.60 7.59 2.31
N LEU A 250 -7.94 7.54 2.46
CA LEU A 250 -8.63 7.92 3.70
C LEU A 250 -8.65 6.78 4.75
N PHE A 251 -8.34 5.56 4.31
CA PHE A 251 -8.34 4.33 5.09
C PHE A 251 -7.12 3.46 4.73
N PRO A 252 -5.88 3.94 4.98
CA PRO A 252 -4.66 3.34 4.44
C PRO A 252 -4.24 2.07 5.19
N SER A 253 -4.62 1.95 6.47
CA SER A 253 -4.52 0.71 7.21
C SER A 253 -5.73 -0.15 6.87
N LEU A 254 -5.51 -1.45 6.60
CA LEU A 254 -6.60 -2.38 6.39
C LEU A 254 -7.61 -2.25 7.54
N PRO A 255 -8.88 -1.96 7.24
CA PRO A 255 -9.87 -1.87 8.29
C PRO A 255 -9.96 -3.22 8.99
N SER A 256 -9.91 -3.20 10.32
CA SER A 256 -10.55 -4.28 11.07
C SER A 256 -12.03 -4.31 10.66
N VAL A 257 -12.67 -5.48 10.67
CA VAL A 257 -14.07 -5.69 10.25
C VAL A 257 -15.03 -4.62 10.79
N ALA A 258 -14.73 -4.05 11.95
CA ALA A 258 -15.52 -3.02 12.62
C ALA A 258 -15.70 -1.72 11.80
N GLU A 259 -14.77 -1.34 10.93
CA GLU A 259 -14.88 -0.08 10.17
C GLU A 259 -15.75 -0.22 8.90
N PHE A 260 -15.93 -1.44 8.37
CA PHE A 260 -16.79 -1.70 7.21
C PHE A 260 -18.28 -1.80 7.60
N SER A 261 -18.59 -2.35 8.77
CA SER A 261 -19.98 -2.50 9.22
C SER A 261 -20.70 -1.16 9.43
N LEU A 262 -19.99 -0.14 9.91
CA LEU A 262 -20.55 1.21 10.11
C LEU A 262 -20.82 1.98 8.80
N GLN A 263 -20.33 1.50 7.65
CA GLN A 263 -20.55 2.14 6.35
C GLN A 263 -21.60 1.42 5.50
N THR A 264 -21.98 0.19 5.87
CA THR A 264 -22.93 -0.62 5.07
C THR A 264 -24.37 -0.51 5.61
N GLU A 265 -24.56 -0.04 6.84
CA GLU A 265 -25.88 0.17 7.47
C GLU A 265 -26.51 1.55 7.15
N ALA A 266 -25.86 2.36 6.30
CA ALA A 266 -26.36 3.67 5.86
C ALA A 266 -26.87 3.65 4.39
N LEU A 267 -27.47 2.54 3.96
CA LEU A 267 -28.17 2.38 2.68
C LEU A 267 -29.64 2.03 2.90
#